data_AF-A0A2K5HVV2-F1
#
_entry.id   AF-A0A2K5HVV2-F1
#
_cell.length_a   1.000
_cell.length_b   1.000
_cell.length_c   1.000
_cell.angle_alpha   90.00
_cell.angle_beta   90.00
_cell.angle_gamma   90.00
#
_symmetry.space_group_name_H-M   'P 1'
#
loop_
_entity.id
_entity.type
_entity.pdbx_description
1 polymer ?
#
loop_
_entity_poly.entity_id
_entity_poly.type
_entity_poly.pdbx_seq_one_letter_code
_entity_poly.pdbx_strand_id
1 'polypeptide(L)'
;MALYHTEERGQPCSQNYRLFFKDVTGHYISPFHDIPLKVNSKEENGIPTKKARNDEYENLFNMIVEIPRWTNAKMEIATEEPLNPIKQYVKDGKLRYVANIFPYKGYIWNYGTLPQTWEDPREKDKSTNCFGDNDPIDVCEIGSKILSCGEVIHVKILGILALIDEGETDWKLIAINVNDPEASKFHDIDDVEKFKPGYLEATLNWFRLYKVPDGKPENQFAFNGEFKNKAFALEVIKSTHQCWKALLMKKCNGGAINCTNLQISDSPFCCTQEEARSLVESVRGKLTGREEKVWGERRR
;
A
#
# COMPACT_ATOMS: atom_id res chain seq x y z
N MET A 1 5.46 20.89 -3.98
CA MET A 1 4.27 20.71 -3.10
C MET A 1 3.86 19.24 -3.18
N ALA A 2 3.30 18.66 -2.12
CA ALA A 2 2.82 17.28 -2.16
C ALA A 2 1.63 17.17 -3.14
N LEU A 3 1.59 16.12 -3.97
CA LEU A 3 0.52 15.90 -4.96
C LEU A 3 -0.80 15.45 -4.32
N TYR A 4 -0.73 14.92 -3.10
CA TYR A 4 -1.86 14.39 -2.37
C TYR A 4 -1.79 14.82 -0.90
N HIS A 5 -2.95 15.00 -0.31
CA HIS A 5 -3.12 15.36 1.09
C HIS A 5 -4.02 14.35 1.78
N THR A 6 -3.92 14.27 3.10
CA THR A 6 -4.73 13.36 3.90
C THR A 6 -5.60 14.09 4.90
N GLU A 7 -6.73 13.49 5.26
CA GLU A 7 -7.64 13.99 6.27
C GLU A 7 -8.02 12.90 7.26
N GLU A 8 -7.71 13.15 8.54
CA GLU A 8 -8.05 12.25 9.63
C GLU A 8 -9.52 12.40 10.07
N ARG A 9 -10.17 11.26 10.30
CA ARG A 9 -11.46 11.14 10.98
C ARG A 9 -11.38 10.07 12.07
N GLY A 10 -12.26 10.18 13.06
CA GLY A 10 -12.20 9.36 14.27
C GLY A 10 -11.01 9.67 15.18
N GLN A 11 -10.77 8.78 16.14
CA GLN A 11 -9.70 8.91 17.12
C GLN A 11 -8.51 8.01 16.75
N PRO A 12 -7.28 8.54 16.65
CA PRO A 12 -6.08 7.73 16.42
C PRO A 12 -5.97 6.54 17.38
N CYS A 13 -5.44 5.41 16.90
CA CYS A 13 -5.34 4.15 17.66
C CYS A 13 -6.69 3.64 18.19
N SER A 14 -7.77 3.84 17.42
CA SER A 14 -9.10 3.30 17.71
C SER A 14 -9.74 2.70 16.45
N GLN A 15 -10.77 1.87 16.61
CA GLN A 15 -11.45 1.20 15.48
C GLN A 15 -12.15 2.17 14.52
N ASN A 16 -12.46 3.40 14.95
CA ASN A 16 -13.13 4.39 14.11
C ASN A 16 -12.15 5.34 13.39
N TYR A 17 -10.83 5.17 13.57
CA TYR A 17 -9.84 5.97 12.88
C TYR A 17 -9.87 5.71 11.38
N ARG A 18 -9.92 6.77 10.57
CA ARG A 18 -9.84 6.73 9.11
C ARG A 18 -8.94 7.85 8.61
N LEU A 19 -8.14 7.55 7.61
CA LEU A 19 -7.31 8.50 6.90
C LEU A 19 -7.75 8.58 5.43
N PHE A 20 -8.52 9.61 5.11
CA PHE A 20 -9.03 9.88 3.76
C PHE A 20 -8.01 10.64 2.92
N PHE A 21 -8.15 10.59 1.60
CA PHE A 21 -7.22 11.22 0.65
C PHE A 21 -7.89 12.35 -0.11
N LYS A 22 -7.09 13.36 -0.44
CA LYS A 22 -7.45 14.48 -1.31
C LYS A 22 -6.37 14.73 -2.35
N ASP A 23 -6.76 15.21 -3.51
CA ASP A 23 -5.84 15.71 -4.52
C ASP A 23 -5.33 17.14 -4.18
N VAL A 24 -4.45 17.68 -5.03
CA VAL A 24 -3.91 19.05 -4.90
C VAL A 24 -4.96 20.16 -4.88
N THR A 25 -6.16 19.90 -5.39
CA THR A 25 -7.28 20.87 -5.42
C THR A 25 -8.15 20.78 -4.17
N GLY A 26 -7.88 19.82 -3.27
CA GLY A 26 -8.64 19.58 -2.05
C GLY A 26 -9.89 18.72 -2.25
N HIS A 27 -10.04 18.11 -3.42
CA HIS A 27 -11.12 17.18 -3.72
C HIS A 27 -10.82 15.79 -3.16
N TYR A 28 -11.84 15.13 -2.60
CA TYR A 28 -11.68 13.76 -2.10
C TYR A 28 -11.49 12.79 -3.24
N ILE A 29 -10.65 11.78 -2.98
CA ILE A 29 -10.30 10.72 -3.91
C ILE A 29 -10.18 9.39 -3.17
N SER A 30 -10.39 8.28 -3.88
CA SER A 30 -10.01 6.95 -3.41
C SER A 30 -8.51 6.72 -3.65
N PRO A 31 -7.71 6.36 -2.62
CA PRO A 31 -6.32 5.98 -2.85
C PRO A 31 -6.22 4.68 -3.65
N PHE A 32 -7.22 3.80 -3.60
CA PHE A 32 -7.22 2.56 -4.35
C PHE A 32 -7.49 2.81 -5.86
N HIS A 33 -8.43 3.69 -6.19
CA HIS A 33 -8.93 3.81 -7.57
C HIS A 33 -8.46 5.07 -8.30
N ASP A 34 -8.36 6.21 -7.64
CA ASP A 34 -8.18 7.51 -8.29
C ASP A 34 -6.70 7.91 -8.43
N ILE A 35 -5.81 7.42 -7.55
CA ILE A 35 -4.37 7.66 -7.71
C ILE A 35 -3.86 6.84 -8.90
N PRO A 36 -3.25 7.42 -9.93
CA PRO A 36 -2.77 6.66 -11.09
C PRO A 36 -1.68 5.65 -10.70
N LEU A 37 -1.72 4.43 -11.27
CA LEU A 37 -0.65 3.44 -11.05
C LEU A 37 0.74 3.98 -11.45
N LYS A 38 0.84 4.51 -12.67
CA LYS A 38 2.07 5.06 -13.23
C LYS A 38 2.15 6.57 -13.05
N VAL A 39 3.35 7.07 -12.79
CA VAL A 39 3.62 8.51 -12.78
C VAL A 39 3.65 9.01 -14.23
N ASN A 40 2.74 9.92 -14.59
CA ASN A 40 2.72 10.49 -15.94
C ASN A 40 3.93 11.43 -16.13
N SER A 41 4.78 11.14 -17.11
CA SER A 41 5.96 11.95 -17.46
C SER A 41 5.64 13.28 -18.17
N LYS A 42 4.37 13.70 -18.20
CA LYS A 42 3.91 14.77 -19.12
C LYS A 42 3.67 16.14 -18.50
N GLU A 43 3.77 16.36 -17.20
CA GLU A 43 3.37 17.64 -16.63
C GLU A 43 4.42 18.27 -15.73
N GLU A 44 5.38 18.92 -16.38
CA GLU A 44 5.88 20.21 -15.90
C GLU A 44 5.70 21.23 -17.04
N ASN A 45 4.75 22.16 -16.86
CA ASN A 45 4.57 23.39 -17.67
C ASN A 45 4.15 23.29 -19.16
N GLY A 46 3.47 22.22 -19.59
CA GLY A 46 2.85 22.19 -20.93
C GLY A 46 3.83 22.25 -22.11
N ILE A 47 5.13 22.10 -21.85
CA ILE A 47 6.16 21.96 -22.88
C ILE A 47 6.47 20.47 -22.96
N PRO A 48 6.17 19.78 -24.07
CA PRO A 48 6.62 18.41 -24.25
C PRO A 48 8.14 18.40 -24.26
N THR A 49 8.74 17.95 -23.17
CA THR A 49 10.18 17.71 -23.07
C THR A 49 10.53 16.57 -24.01
N LYS A 50 10.85 16.90 -25.27
CA LYS A 50 11.61 16.03 -26.18
C LYS A 50 13.03 15.88 -25.60
N LYS A 51 13.19 15.09 -24.52
CA LYS A 51 14.41 14.60 -23.84
C LYS A 51 13.95 14.22 -22.42
N ALA A 52 13.84 12.95 -22.01
CA ALA A 52 14.69 11.80 -22.26
C ALA A 52 13.85 10.51 -22.41
N ARG A 53 14.09 9.77 -23.49
CA ARG A 53 13.73 8.35 -23.62
C ARG A 53 14.72 7.52 -22.80
N ASN A 54 14.63 7.55 -21.48
CA ASN A 54 15.29 6.58 -20.62
C ASN A 54 14.20 5.72 -19.96
N ASP A 55 14.31 4.39 -20.09
CA ASP A 55 13.38 3.39 -19.52
C ASP A 55 13.14 3.56 -18.01
N GLU A 56 14.02 4.28 -17.32
CA GLU A 56 13.89 4.62 -15.91
C GLU A 56 12.66 5.50 -15.60
N TYR A 57 12.30 6.45 -16.46
CA TYR A 57 11.12 7.30 -16.25
C TYR A 57 9.82 6.66 -16.76
N GLU A 58 9.90 5.68 -17.69
CA GLU A 58 8.71 4.97 -18.18
C GLU A 58 8.11 3.98 -17.17
N ASN A 59 8.85 3.66 -16.10
CA ASN A 59 8.50 2.66 -15.11
C ASN A 59 8.54 3.19 -13.66
N LEU A 60 8.14 4.46 -13.48
CA LEU A 60 7.86 5.01 -12.15
C LEU A 60 6.41 4.75 -11.75
N PHE A 61 6.23 4.32 -10.51
CA PHE A 61 4.93 3.99 -9.95
C PHE A 61 4.62 4.86 -8.75
N ASN A 62 3.34 5.20 -8.56
CA ASN A 62 2.88 5.73 -7.29
C ASN A 62 2.79 4.59 -6.28
N MET A 63 3.33 4.79 -5.09
CA MET A 63 3.13 3.91 -3.93
C MET A 63 2.40 4.72 -2.85
N ILE A 64 1.39 4.11 -2.26
CA ILE A 64 0.72 4.63 -1.07
C ILE A 64 1.37 3.98 0.14
N VAL A 65 1.98 4.79 1.00
CA VAL A 65 2.59 4.31 2.24
C VAL A 65 1.50 4.08 3.27
N GLU A 66 1.34 2.86 3.75
CA GLU A 66 0.36 2.50 4.78
C GLU A 66 1.02 2.42 6.14
N ILE A 67 2.22 1.83 6.23
CA ILE A 67 2.89 1.54 7.48
C ILE A 67 4.34 2.08 7.43
N PRO A 68 4.64 3.14 8.20
CA PRO A 68 6.01 3.64 8.34
C PRO A 68 6.98 2.58 8.86
N ARG A 69 8.23 2.61 8.37
CA ARG A 69 9.28 1.72 8.89
C ARG A 69 9.43 1.85 10.40
N TRP A 70 9.65 0.71 11.05
CA TRP A 70 9.81 0.52 12.50
C TRP A 70 8.56 0.77 13.34
N THR A 71 7.38 0.84 12.71
CA THR A 71 6.09 0.86 13.41
C THR A 71 5.43 -0.51 13.41
N ASN A 72 4.43 -0.71 14.28
CA ASN A 72 3.79 -2.02 14.49
C ASN A 72 2.30 -2.05 14.09
N ALA A 73 1.62 -0.90 14.00
CA ALA A 73 0.19 -0.88 13.68
C ALA A 73 -0.01 -1.41 12.26
N LYS A 74 -0.82 -2.47 12.10
CA LYS A 74 -1.19 -2.96 10.76
C LYS A 74 -2.22 -2.00 10.18
N MET A 75 -1.75 -1.01 9.45
CA MET A 75 -2.58 -0.08 8.68
C MET A 75 -2.72 -0.58 7.25
N GLU A 76 -3.88 -0.38 6.64
CA GLU A 76 -4.16 -0.82 5.26
C GLU A 76 -5.26 0.05 4.64
N ILE A 77 -5.30 0.11 3.32
CA ILE A 77 -6.44 0.61 2.55
C ILE A 77 -7.66 -0.25 2.88
N ALA A 78 -8.75 0.39 3.29
CA ALA A 78 -10.02 -0.28 3.54
C ALA A 78 -10.73 -0.59 2.21
N THR A 79 -10.38 -1.72 1.58
CA THR A 79 -10.90 -2.14 0.25
C THR A 79 -12.43 -2.22 0.20
N GLU A 80 -13.09 -2.51 1.31
CA GLU A 80 -14.56 -2.63 1.41
C GLU A 80 -15.29 -1.35 1.83
N GLU A 81 -14.57 -0.27 2.18
CA GLU A 81 -15.19 0.98 2.64
C GLU A 81 -15.24 2.04 1.54
N PRO A 82 -16.30 2.88 1.47
CA PRO A 82 -16.37 3.98 0.51
C PRO A 82 -15.16 4.90 0.60
N LEU A 83 -14.62 5.28 -0.57
CA LEU A 83 -13.41 6.10 -0.72
C LEU A 83 -12.11 5.44 -0.20
N ASN A 84 -12.17 4.17 0.20
CA ASN A 84 -11.05 3.32 0.61
C ASN A 84 -10.02 4.03 1.52
N PRO A 85 -10.44 4.67 2.64
CA PRO A 85 -9.50 5.30 3.57
C PRO A 85 -8.51 4.28 4.14
N ILE A 86 -7.34 4.74 4.59
CA ILE A 86 -6.48 3.89 5.41
C ILE A 86 -7.11 3.73 6.81
N LYS A 87 -7.16 2.49 7.29
CA LYS A 87 -7.59 2.14 8.66
C LYS A 87 -6.62 1.14 9.28
N GLN A 88 -6.73 0.93 10.59
CA GLN A 88 -6.01 -0.16 11.25
C GLN A 88 -6.83 -1.44 11.16
N TYR A 89 -6.20 -2.55 10.76
CA TYR A 89 -6.83 -3.87 10.71
C TYR A 89 -7.32 -4.28 12.10
N VAL A 90 -8.54 -4.79 12.16
CA VAL A 90 -9.18 -5.29 13.39
C VAL A 90 -9.29 -6.80 13.31
N LYS A 91 -8.70 -7.48 14.29
CA LYS A 91 -8.79 -8.94 14.46
C LYS A 91 -9.44 -9.24 15.80
N ASP A 92 -10.51 -10.04 15.82
CA ASP A 92 -11.22 -10.43 17.03
C ASP A 92 -11.64 -9.23 17.92
N GLY A 93 -12.11 -8.15 17.27
CA GLY A 93 -12.52 -6.92 17.94
C GLY A 93 -11.36 -6.09 18.53
N LYS A 94 -10.10 -6.41 18.23
CA LYS A 94 -8.92 -5.68 18.69
C LYS A 94 -8.11 -5.14 17.52
N LEU A 95 -7.52 -3.97 17.71
CA LEU A 95 -6.59 -3.38 16.75
C LEU A 95 -5.34 -4.27 16.65
N ARG A 96 -4.96 -4.63 15.42
CA ARG A 96 -3.81 -5.49 15.18
C ARG A 96 -2.50 -4.70 15.17
N TYR A 97 -1.52 -5.25 15.87
CA TYR A 97 -0.14 -4.82 15.85
C TYR A 97 0.73 -6.02 15.49
N VAL A 98 1.65 -5.87 14.54
CA VAL A 98 2.63 -6.93 14.25
C VAL A 98 3.63 -7.03 15.40
N ALA A 99 4.08 -8.25 15.68
CA ALA A 99 5.07 -8.50 16.71
C ALA A 99 6.46 -7.95 16.32
N ASN A 100 7.32 -7.76 17.31
CA ASN A 100 8.75 -7.60 17.06
C ASN A 100 9.38 -9.00 17.06
N ILE A 101 9.81 -9.46 15.89
CA ILE A 101 10.52 -10.73 15.74
C ILE A 101 11.99 -10.40 15.85
N PHE A 102 12.67 -10.81 16.92
CA PHE A 102 14.09 -10.51 17.09
C PHE A 102 14.90 -10.94 15.84
N PRO A 103 15.77 -10.07 15.28
CA PRO A 103 16.23 -8.77 15.79
C PRO A 103 15.44 -7.54 15.31
N TYR A 104 14.30 -7.74 14.64
CA TYR A 104 13.53 -6.71 13.95
C TYR A 104 12.59 -5.92 14.88
N LYS A 105 12.43 -4.62 14.58
CA LYS A 105 11.42 -3.75 15.17
C LYS A 105 10.31 -3.50 14.16
N GLY A 106 9.11 -4.03 14.43
CA GLY A 106 7.94 -3.84 13.58
C GLY A 106 8.19 -4.19 12.11
N TYR A 107 7.62 -3.39 11.19
CA TYR A 107 7.94 -3.47 9.77
C TYR A 107 9.35 -2.92 9.50
N ILE A 108 10.16 -3.66 8.74
CA ILE A 108 11.56 -3.26 8.46
C ILE A 108 11.74 -2.44 7.17
N TRP A 109 10.62 -2.06 6.54
CA TRP A 109 10.49 -1.17 5.37
C TRP A 109 9.42 -0.11 5.63
N ASN A 110 9.36 0.93 4.81
CA ASN A 110 8.06 1.59 4.63
C ASN A 110 7.21 0.63 3.79
N TYR A 111 6.04 0.29 4.29
CA TYR A 111 5.17 -0.72 3.69
C TYR A 111 3.88 -0.09 3.20
N GLY A 112 3.33 -0.62 2.11
CA GLY A 112 2.07 -0.18 1.57
C GLY A 112 1.81 -0.87 0.25
N THR A 113 1.16 -0.17 -0.68
CA THR A 113 0.66 -0.81 -1.90
C THR A 113 0.74 0.09 -3.14
N LEU A 114 0.60 -0.50 -4.33
CA LEU A 114 0.38 0.24 -5.57
C LEU A 114 -1.11 0.46 -5.83
N PRO A 115 -1.54 1.70 -6.13
CA PRO A 115 -2.93 1.96 -6.50
C PRO A 115 -3.26 1.31 -7.84
N GLN A 116 -4.55 1.13 -8.10
CA GLN A 116 -5.05 0.57 -9.34
C GLN A 116 -4.51 -0.82 -9.67
N THR A 117 -4.21 -1.63 -8.66
CA THR A 117 -3.84 -3.04 -8.81
C THR A 117 -4.73 -3.89 -7.94
N TRP A 118 -5.01 -5.13 -8.35
CA TRP A 118 -5.82 -6.02 -7.54
C TRP A 118 -5.42 -7.47 -7.79
N GLU A 119 -5.10 -8.19 -6.73
CA GLU A 119 -4.84 -9.62 -6.73
C GLU A 119 -6.17 -10.38 -6.70
N ASP A 120 -6.74 -10.62 -7.87
CA ASP A 120 -8.07 -11.20 -8.00
C ASP A 120 -8.17 -12.61 -7.39
N PRO A 121 -9.03 -12.84 -6.38
CA PRO A 121 -9.14 -14.13 -5.68
C PRO A 121 -9.79 -15.23 -6.53
N ARG A 122 -10.19 -14.91 -7.77
CA ARG A 122 -10.76 -15.88 -8.72
C ARG A 122 -9.76 -16.32 -9.77
N GLU A 123 -8.66 -15.59 -9.91
CA GLU A 123 -7.59 -15.91 -10.84
C GLU A 123 -6.51 -16.71 -10.12
N LYS A 124 -6.21 -17.88 -10.65
CA LYS A 124 -5.16 -18.74 -10.12
C LYS A 124 -3.83 -18.32 -10.74
N ASP A 125 -2.90 -17.84 -9.93
CA ASP A 125 -1.58 -17.48 -10.42
C ASP A 125 -0.80 -18.73 -10.86
N LYS A 126 -0.15 -18.63 -12.02
CA LYS A 126 0.55 -19.76 -12.65
C LYS A 126 1.86 -20.12 -11.96
N SER A 127 2.45 -19.16 -11.26
CA SER A 127 3.74 -19.30 -10.59
C SER A 127 3.59 -19.89 -9.20
N THR A 128 2.58 -19.45 -8.46
CA THR A 128 2.30 -19.89 -7.09
C THR A 128 1.34 -21.07 -7.02
N ASN A 129 0.49 -21.24 -8.04
CA ASN A 129 -0.63 -22.18 -8.05
C ASN A 129 -1.64 -21.90 -6.91
N CYS A 130 -1.75 -20.65 -6.49
CA CYS A 130 -2.69 -20.13 -5.49
C CYS A 130 -3.58 -19.03 -6.10
N PHE A 131 -4.71 -18.72 -5.46
CA PHE A 131 -5.57 -17.58 -5.85
C PHE A 131 -5.09 -16.29 -5.20
N GLY A 132 -5.40 -15.11 -5.76
CA GLY A 132 -5.02 -13.82 -5.16
C GLY A 132 -5.66 -13.60 -3.78
N ASP A 133 -5.04 -12.74 -2.97
CA ASP A 133 -5.46 -12.39 -1.60
C ASP A 133 -6.58 -11.33 -1.53
N ASN A 134 -7.09 -10.90 -2.69
CA ASN A 134 -8.15 -9.91 -2.84
C ASN A 134 -7.76 -8.45 -2.50
N ASP A 135 -6.48 -8.16 -2.32
CA ASP A 135 -5.97 -6.83 -1.99
C ASP A 135 -5.16 -6.19 -3.15
N PRO A 136 -4.80 -4.90 -3.05
CA PRO A 136 -3.88 -4.26 -3.98
C PRO A 136 -2.43 -4.73 -3.73
N ILE A 137 -1.61 -4.84 -4.79
CA ILE A 137 -0.28 -5.48 -4.70
C ILE A 137 0.68 -4.77 -3.73
N ASP A 138 1.25 -5.53 -2.81
CA ASP A 138 2.04 -4.99 -1.71
C ASP A 138 3.46 -4.56 -2.12
N VAL A 139 3.99 -3.56 -1.40
CA VAL A 139 5.30 -2.93 -1.66
C VAL A 139 6.09 -2.76 -0.38
N CYS A 140 7.33 -3.25 -0.39
CA CYS A 140 8.37 -2.98 0.58
C CYS A 140 9.33 -1.91 0.03
N GLU A 141 9.26 -0.69 0.55
CA GLU A 141 10.13 0.43 0.15
C GLU A 141 11.38 0.51 1.04
N ILE A 142 12.55 0.42 0.41
CA ILE A 142 13.83 0.13 1.07
C ILE A 142 14.74 1.35 1.29
N GLY A 143 14.25 2.55 0.97
CA GLY A 143 14.95 3.81 1.09
C GLY A 143 15.28 4.17 2.53
N SER A 144 16.19 5.13 2.69
CA SER A 144 16.71 5.59 3.97
C SER A 144 15.70 6.40 4.79
N LYS A 145 14.80 7.15 4.15
CA LYS A 145 13.79 7.97 4.83
C LYS A 145 12.70 7.10 5.48
N ILE A 146 12.27 7.44 6.70
CA ILE A 146 11.02 6.92 7.28
C ILE A 146 9.90 7.80 6.76
N LEU A 147 8.93 7.20 6.06
CA LEU A 147 7.83 7.90 5.42
C LEU A 147 6.59 7.92 6.33
N SER A 148 5.64 8.80 6.04
CA SER A 148 4.42 8.92 6.84
C SER A 148 3.31 8.02 6.29
N CYS A 149 2.44 7.52 7.17
CA CYS A 149 1.20 6.85 6.76
C CYS A 149 0.34 7.81 5.92
N GLY A 150 -0.11 7.35 4.76
CA GLY A 150 -0.82 8.13 3.76
C GLY A 150 0.05 8.99 2.84
N GLU A 151 1.38 8.95 2.97
CA GLU A 151 2.27 9.60 1.99
C GLU A 151 2.21 8.84 0.65
N VAL A 152 2.03 9.58 -0.45
CA VAL A 152 2.09 9.02 -1.80
C VAL A 152 3.43 9.41 -2.41
N ILE A 153 4.23 8.41 -2.77
CA ILE A 153 5.61 8.58 -3.24
C ILE A 153 5.78 7.95 -4.62
N HIS A 154 6.82 8.37 -5.34
CA HIS A 154 7.23 7.73 -6.58
C HIS A 154 8.33 6.71 -6.29
N VAL A 155 8.16 5.49 -6.79
CA VAL A 155 9.12 4.40 -6.57
C VAL A 155 9.61 3.77 -7.87
N LYS A 156 10.85 3.27 -7.82
CA LYS A 156 11.38 2.32 -8.81
C LYS A 156 11.17 0.90 -8.29
N ILE A 157 10.61 0.03 -9.12
CA ILE A 157 10.50 -1.40 -8.84
C ILE A 157 11.85 -2.07 -9.13
N LEU A 158 12.31 -2.89 -8.18
CA LEU A 158 13.59 -3.60 -8.24
C LEU A 158 13.39 -5.11 -8.38
N GLY A 159 12.33 -5.66 -7.80
CA GLY A 159 12.02 -7.08 -7.86
C GLY A 159 10.76 -7.42 -7.08
N ILE A 160 10.53 -8.71 -6.83
CA ILE A 160 9.32 -9.18 -6.16
C ILE A 160 9.56 -10.53 -5.46
N LEU A 161 8.87 -10.74 -4.34
CA LEU A 161 8.84 -12.00 -3.59
C LEU A 161 7.43 -12.60 -3.66
N ALA A 162 7.35 -13.92 -3.87
CA ALA A 162 6.11 -14.67 -3.95
C ALA A 162 5.76 -15.32 -2.60
N LEU A 163 5.09 -14.59 -1.70
CA LEU A 163 4.61 -15.15 -0.44
C LEU A 163 3.35 -15.99 -0.71
N ILE A 164 3.25 -17.12 -0.01
CA ILE A 164 2.02 -17.91 0.07
C ILE A 164 1.46 -17.71 1.48
N ASP A 165 0.47 -16.82 1.60
CA ASP A 165 -0.12 -16.47 2.89
C ASP A 165 -1.43 -17.24 3.11
N GLU A 166 -1.42 -18.19 4.03
CA GLU A 166 -2.58 -19.04 4.36
C GLU A 166 -3.27 -19.71 3.14
N GLY A 167 -2.53 -19.94 2.05
CA GLY A 167 -3.00 -20.58 0.82
C GLY A 167 -3.29 -19.61 -0.33
N GLU A 168 -3.14 -18.31 -0.11
CA GLU A 168 -3.33 -17.24 -1.10
C GLU A 168 -1.97 -16.79 -1.66
N THR A 169 -1.98 -16.34 -2.90
CA THR A 169 -0.87 -15.60 -3.52
C THR A 169 -0.87 -14.22 -2.93
N ASP A 170 0.28 -13.83 -2.39
CA ASP A 170 0.48 -12.52 -1.79
C ASP A 170 1.84 -11.98 -2.30
N TRP A 171 1.81 -11.09 -3.30
CA TRP A 171 3.03 -10.61 -3.93
C TRP A 171 3.64 -9.43 -3.17
N LYS A 172 4.92 -9.52 -2.81
CA LYS A 172 5.65 -8.45 -2.14
C LYS A 172 6.68 -7.81 -3.07
N LEU A 173 6.34 -6.66 -3.65
CA LEU A 173 7.28 -5.89 -4.47
C LEU A 173 8.42 -5.33 -3.61
N ILE A 174 9.62 -5.31 -4.18
CA ILE A 174 10.78 -4.59 -3.62
C ILE A 174 10.97 -3.32 -4.44
N ALA A 175 10.94 -2.18 -3.76
CA ALA A 175 10.99 -0.88 -4.42
C ALA A 175 11.86 0.13 -3.64
N ILE A 176 12.26 1.20 -4.30
CA ILE A 176 12.97 2.31 -3.66
C ILE A 176 12.38 3.65 -4.11
N ASN A 177 12.21 4.57 -3.17
CA ASN A 177 11.80 5.95 -3.46
C ASN A 177 12.79 6.61 -4.43
N VAL A 178 12.30 7.20 -5.51
CA VAL A 178 13.13 7.87 -6.53
C VAL A 178 13.94 9.04 -5.96
N ASN A 179 13.46 9.63 -4.86
CA ASN A 179 14.11 10.74 -4.18
C ASN A 179 15.08 10.28 -3.09
N ASP A 180 15.28 8.98 -2.90
CA ASP A 180 16.33 8.49 -2.00
C ASP A 180 17.72 8.88 -2.54
N PRO A 181 18.66 9.36 -1.69
CA PRO A 181 19.99 9.75 -2.13
C PRO A 181 20.78 8.63 -2.84
N GLU A 182 20.45 7.37 -2.56
CA GLU A 182 21.09 6.20 -3.16
C GLU A 182 20.24 5.57 -4.27
N ALA A 183 19.07 6.13 -4.62
CA ALA A 183 18.16 5.55 -5.60
C ALA A 183 18.84 5.24 -6.93
N SER A 184 19.80 6.07 -7.37
CA SER A 184 20.54 5.87 -8.62
C SER A 184 21.49 4.67 -8.62
N LYS A 185 21.65 3.95 -7.50
CA LYS A 185 22.44 2.71 -7.41
C LYS A 185 21.61 1.44 -7.61
N PHE A 186 20.28 1.55 -7.53
CA PHE A 186 19.37 0.41 -7.54
C PHE A 186 18.54 0.42 -8.82
N HIS A 187 18.78 -0.56 -9.70
CA HIS A 187 18.07 -0.70 -10.97
C HIS A 187 17.38 -2.06 -11.12
N ASP A 188 17.88 -3.09 -10.43
CA ASP A 188 17.30 -4.44 -10.36
C ASP A 188 17.51 -5.05 -8.95
N ILE A 189 17.04 -6.27 -8.74
CA ILE A 189 17.08 -6.95 -7.45
C ILE A 189 18.52 -7.26 -6.98
N ASP A 190 19.42 -7.57 -7.91
CA ASP A 190 20.84 -7.87 -7.63
C ASP A 190 21.57 -6.68 -6.98
N ASP A 191 21.14 -5.44 -7.30
CA ASP A 191 21.70 -4.24 -6.67
C ASP A 191 21.33 -4.17 -5.18
N VAL A 192 20.18 -4.72 -4.79
CA VAL A 192 19.78 -4.80 -3.38
C VAL A 192 20.72 -5.71 -2.62
N GLU A 193 21.02 -6.90 -3.16
CA GLU A 193 21.98 -7.82 -2.55
C GLU A 193 23.38 -7.20 -2.42
N LYS A 194 23.81 -6.50 -3.46
CA LYS A 194 25.14 -5.86 -3.53
C LYS A 194 25.29 -4.70 -2.55
N PHE A 195 24.32 -3.78 -2.49
CA PHE A 195 24.44 -2.54 -1.74
C PHE A 195 23.78 -2.59 -0.36
N LYS A 196 22.91 -3.57 -0.10
CA LYS A 196 22.27 -3.84 1.20
C LYS A 196 22.40 -5.34 1.55
N PRO A 197 23.62 -5.85 1.78
CA PRO A 197 23.83 -7.27 2.07
C PRO A 197 23.05 -7.72 3.31
N GLY A 198 22.36 -8.86 3.23
CA GLY A 198 21.52 -9.40 4.30
C GLY A 198 20.08 -8.85 4.32
N TYR A 199 19.75 -7.86 3.47
CA TYR A 199 18.46 -7.19 3.51
C TYR A 199 17.34 -8.05 2.91
N LEU A 200 17.59 -8.74 1.78
CA LEU A 200 16.61 -9.65 1.18
C LEU A 200 16.37 -10.89 2.05
N GLU A 201 17.41 -11.39 2.70
CA GLU A 201 17.33 -12.49 3.66
C GLU A 201 16.52 -12.08 4.90
N ALA A 202 16.72 -10.85 5.39
CA ALA A 202 15.90 -10.29 6.46
C ALA A 202 14.42 -10.16 6.05
N THR A 203 14.14 -9.76 4.81
CA THR A 203 12.79 -9.72 4.23
C THR A 203 12.13 -11.08 4.20
N LEU A 204 12.81 -12.08 3.66
CA LEU A 204 12.32 -13.44 3.61
C LEU A 204 12.02 -13.97 5.02
N ASN A 205 12.94 -13.77 5.96
CA ASN A 205 12.78 -14.22 7.34
C ASN A 205 11.64 -13.50 8.07
N TRP A 206 11.46 -12.19 7.83
CA TRP A 206 10.36 -11.44 8.42
C TRP A 206 9.01 -11.99 7.97
N PHE A 207 8.79 -12.14 6.65
CA PHE A 207 7.53 -12.68 6.13
C PHE A 207 7.31 -14.16 6.45
N ARG A 208 8.37 -14.95 6.63
CA ARG A 208 8.27 -16.34 7.08
C ARG A 208 7.70 -16.41 8.50
N LEU A 209 8.12 -15.51 9.39
CA LEU A 209 7.90 -15.64 10.83
C LEU A 209 6.80 -14.72 11.39
N TYR A 210 6.33 -13.70 10.65
CA TYR A 210 5.55 -12.60 11.26
C TYR A 210 4.23 -13.00 11.91
N LYS A 211 3.63 -14.12 11.49
CA LYS A 211 2.42 -14.68 12.10
C LYS A 211 2.70 -15.75 13.15
N VAL A 212 3.95 -16.21 13.32
CA VAL A 212 4.31 -17.24 14.32
C VAL A 212 3.98 -16.81 15.75
N PRO A 213 4.23 -15.55 16.18
CA PRO A 213 3.79 -15.08 17.49
C PRO A 213 2.27 -15.09 17.69
N ASP A 214 1.49 -15.08 16.60
CA ASP A 214 0.02 -15.20 16.62
C ASP A 214 -0.44 -16.67 16.67
N GLY A 215 0.47 -17.63 16.82
CA GLY A 215 0.19 -19.07 16.85
C GLY A 215 -0.06 -19.69 15.47
N LYS A 216 0.26 -18.99 14.38
CA LYS A 216 0.17 -19.49 13.01
C LYS A 216 1.47 -20.22 12.61
N PRO A 217 1.42 -21.13 11.62
CA PRO A 217 2.62 -21.73 11.06
C PRO A 217 3.48 -20.68 10.33
N GLU A 218 4.71 -21.06 10.00
CA GLU A 218 5.55 -20.27 9.10
C GLU A 218 4.93 -20.19 7.71
N ASN A 219 4.97 -19.00 7.10
CA ASN A 219 4.52 -18.84 5.74
C ASN A 219 5.46 -19.52 4.74
N GLN A 220 4.89 -19.92 3.62
CA GLN A 220 5.62 -20.55 2.52
C GLN A 220 5.86 -19.55 1.40
N PHE A 221 6.72 -19.91 0.45
CA PHE A 221 7.05 -19.06 -0.69
C PHE A 221 7.07 -19.88 -1.97
N ALA A 222 6.58 -19.32 -3.07
CA ALA A 222 6.87 -19.89 -4.37
C ALA A 222 8.36 -19.68 -4.71
N PHE A 223 8.84 -20.36 -5.77
CA PHE A 223 10.24 -20.29 -6.21
C PHE A 223 11.26 -20.58 -5.09
N ASN A 224 10.87 -21.36 -4.07
CA ASN A 224 11.72 -21.64 -2.91
C ASN A 224 12.22 -20.36 -2.17
N GLY A 225 11.43 -19.28 -2.21
CA GLY A 225 11.79 -18.00 -1.57
C GLY A 225 12.77 -17.13 -2.38
N GLU A 226 13.06 -17.48 -3.64
CA GLU A 226 13.86 -16.67 -4.54
C GLU A 226 13.11 -15.38 -4.93
N PHE A 227 13.77 -14.23 -4.78
CA PHE A 227 13.27 -12.98 -5.32
C PHE A 227 13.37 -12.99 -6.84
N LYS A 228 12.29 -12.61 -7.54
CA LYS A 228 12.32 -12.44 -8.99
C LYS A 228 12.72 -11.00 -9.33
N ASN A 229 13.40 -10.86 -10.46
CA ASN A 229 13.92 -9.58 -10.93
C ASN A 229 12.83 -8.57 -11.30
N LYS A 230 13.24 -7.34 -11.57
CA LYS A 230 12.37 -6.24 -11.99
C LYS A 230 11.46 -6.60 -13.17
N ALA A 231 11.99 -7.27 -14.19
CA ALA A 231 11.22 -7.60 -15.39
C ALA A 231 10.01 -8.49 -15.06
N PHE A 232 10.22 -9.50 -14.21
CA PHE A 232 9.13 -10.35 -13.74
C PHE A 232 8.12 -9.55 -12.90
N ALA A 233 8.61 -8.72 -11.97
CA ALA A 233 7.76 -7.87 -11.13
C ALA A 233 6.84 -6.95 -11.96
N LEU A 234 7.35 -6.38 -13.06
CA LEU A 234 6.57 -5.52 -13.95
C LEU A 234 5.44 -6.29 -14.67
N GLU A 235 5.64 -7.56 -15.02
CA GLU A 235 4.57 -8.38 -15.59
C GLU A 235 3.50 -8.73 -14.56
N VAL A 236 3.89 -8.98 -13.30
CA VAL A 236 2.93 -9.18 -12.20
C VAL A 236 2.09 -7.91 -11.99
N ILE A 237 2.72 -6.74 -11.87
CA ILE A 237 2.02 -5.45 -11.74
C ILE A 237 1.06 -5.21 -12.90
N LYS A 238 1.49 -5.51 -14.13
CA LYS A 238 0.64 -5.38 -15.31
C LYS A 238 -0.57 -6.30 -15.21
N SER A 239 -0.40 -7.53 -14.76
CA SER A 239 -1.49 -8.49 -14.56
C SER A 239 -2.50 -7.99 -13.52
N THR A 240 -2.04 -7.61 -12.33
CA THR A 240 -2.91 -7.11 -11.24
C THR A 240 -3.61 -5.81 -11.63
N HIS A 241 -2.97 -4.96 -12.44
CA HIS A 241 -3.62 -3.78 -13.01
C HIS A 241 -4.72 -4.11 -14.01
N GLN A 242 -4.58 -5.17 -14.82
CA GLN A 242 -5.67 -5.63 -15.69
C GLN A 242 -6.84 -6.19 -14.89
N CYS A 243 -6.58 -6.94 -13.82
CA CYS A 243 -7.60 -7.39 -12.89
C CYS A 243 -8.37 -6.22 -12.28
N TRP A 244 -7.66 -5.19 -11.78
CA TRP A 244 -8.29 -3.95 -11.29
C TRP A 244 -9.10 -3.23 -12.37
N LYS A 245 -8.63 -3.15 -13.62
CA LYS A 245 -9.42 -2.57 -14.73
C LYS A 245 -10.72 -3.32 -14.96
N ALA A 246 -10.68 -4.66 -14.91
CA ALA A 246 -11.87 -5.48 -15.05
C ALA A 246 -12.86 -5.24 -13.89
N LEU A 247 -12.34 -5.14 -12.66
CA LEU A 247 -13.08 -4.81 -11.44
C LEU A 247 -13.79 -3.46 -11.58
N LEU A 248 -13.03 -2.40 -11.84
CA LEU A 248 -13.55 -1.03 -11.86
C LEU A 248 -14.52 -0.77 -13.02
N MET A 249 -14.43 -1.55 -14.10
CA MET A 249 -15.35 -1.49 -15.23
C MET A 249 -16.53 -2.46 -15.11
N LYS A 250 -16.73 -3.08 -13.93
CA LYS A 250 -17.81 -4.06 -13.67
C LYS A 250 -17.83 -5.23 -14.67
N LYS A 251 -16.66 -5.60 -15.20
CA LYS A 251 -16.50 -6.75 -16.09
C LYS A 251 -16.31 -8.07 -15.33
N CYS A 252 -16.16 -7.99 -14.02
CA CYS A 252 -15.97 -9.13 -13.15
C CYS A 252 -16.64 -8.84 -11.78
N ASN A 253 -16.90 -9.88 -10.98
CA ASN A 253 -17.51 -9.72 -9.66
C ASN A 253 -16.44 -9.37 -8.64
N GLY A 254 -16.48 -8.13 -8.11
CA GLY A 254 -15.57 -7.62 -7.09
C GLY A 254 -15.91 -8.02 -5.65
N GLY A 255 -16.97 -8.80 -5.44
CA GLY A 255 -17.40 -9.20 -4.10
C GLY A 255 -17.72 -7.99 -3.23
N ALA A 256 -17.03 -7.88 -2.10
CA ALA A 256 -17.20 -6.79 -1.12
C ALA A 256 -16.41 -5.51 -1.45
N ILE A 257 -15.55 -5.52 -2.47
CA ILE A 257 -14.71 -4.36 -2.78
C ILE A 257 -15.58 -3.16 -3.15
N ASN A 258 -15.35 -2.07 -2.42
CA ASN A 258 -15.99 -0.80 -2.69
C ASN A 258 -15.24 -0.08 -3.81
N CYS A 259 -15.87 0.03 -4.97
CA CYS A 259 -15.30 0.63 -6.17
C CYS A 259 -15.59 2.14 -6.33
N THR A 260 -16.13 2.81 -5.29
CA THR A 260 -16.46 4.24 -5.37
C THR A 260 -15.21 5.06 -5.68
N ASN A 261 -15.28 5.84 -6.75
CA ASN A 261 -14.18 6.65 -7.26
C ASN A 261 -14.70 7.98 -7.81
N LEU A 262 -13.81 8.93 -8.10
CA LEU A 262 -14.20 10.29 -8.50
C LEU A 262 -13.53 10.77 -9.79
N GLN A 263 -12.40 10.18 -10.19
CA GLN A 263 -11.60 10.66 -11.31
C GLN A 263 -11.69 9.77 -12.55
N ILE A 264 -12.22 8.55 -12.44
CA ILE A 264 -12.27 7.60 -13.56
C ILE A 264 -13.61 7.72 -14.29
N SER A 265 -13.73 8.71 -15.18
CA SER A 265 -14.99 9.10 -15.86
C SER A 265 -15.82 7.96 -16.47
N ASP A 266 -15.16 6.92 -16.97
CA ASP A 266 -15.82 5.80 -17.64
C ASP A 266 -16.22 4.68 -16.65
N SER A 267 -15.90 4.83 -15.36
CA SER A 267 -16.28 3.89 -14.32
C SER A 267 -17.76 4.05 -13.96
N PRO A 268 -18.55 2.96 -13.91
CA PRO A 268 -19.93 3.00 -13.45
C PRO A 268 -20.08 3.26 -11.94
N PHE A 269 -18.97 3.42 -11.22
CA PHE A 269 -18.94 3.63 -9.77
C PHE A 269 -18.53 5.06 -9.39
N CYS A 270 -18.48 5.98 -10.35
CA CYS A 270 -18.20 7.39 -10.09
C CYS A 270 -19.22 8.00 -9.13
N CYS A 271 -18.75 8.76 -8.14
CA CYS A 271 -19.58 9.64 -7.32
C CYS A 271 -19.16 11.10 -7.45
N THR A 272 -20.02 11.99 -6.97
CA THR A 272 -19.78 13.43 -6.90
C THR A 272 -18.93 13.79 -5.68
N GLN A 273 -18.28 14.97 -5.73
CA GLN A 273 -17.53 15.49 -4.59
C GLN A 273 -18.44 15.77 -3.38
N GLU A 274 -19.70 16.15 -3.62
CA GLU A 274 -20.71 16.35 -2.58
C GLU A 274 -21.05 15.04 -1.86
N GLU A 275 -21.23 13.95 -2.60
CA GLU A 275 -21.44 12.61 -2.02
C GLU A 275 -20.21 12.16 -1.23
N ALA A 276 -19.00 12.35 -1.76
CA ALA A 276 -17.77 12.02 -1.06
C ALA A 276 -17.60 12.82 0.25
N ARG A 277 -17.90 14.13 0.25
CA ARG A 277 -17.90 14.96 1.47
C ARG A 277 -18.87 14.41 2.52
N SER A 278 -20.10 14.09 2.10
CA SER A 278 -21.13 13.52 2.98
C SER A 278 -20.68 12.20 3.62
N LEU A 279 -20.04 11.32 2.84
CA LEU A 279 -19.46 10.07 3.34
C LEU A 279 -18.39 10.33 4.42
N VAL A 280 -17.45 11.25 4.17
CA VAL A 280 -16.38 11.57 5.13
C VAL A 280 -16.91 12.25 6.39
N GLU A 281 -17.91 13.12 6.28
CA GLU A 281 -18.54 13.79 7.42
C GLU A 281 -19.36 12.83 8.29
N SER A 282 -19.91 11.75 7.70
CA SER A 282 -20.62 10.71 8.44
C SER A 282 -19.73 9.91 9.39
N VAL A 283 -18.42 9.85 9.10
CA VAL A 283 -17.43 9.24 10.00
C VAL A 283 -17.20 10.20 11.17
N ARG A 284 -17.80 9.87 12.33
CA ARG A 284 -17.75 10.68 13.56
C ARG A 284 -16.34 11.23 13.79
N GLY A 285 -16.21 12.55 13.78
CA GLY A 285 -14.95 13.26 13.99
C GLY A 285 -14.42 13.11 15.43
N LYS A 286 -13.18 13.60 15.65
CA LYS A 286 -12.61 13.75 17.00
C LYS A 286 -13.63 14.48 17.89
N LEU A 287 -13.98 13.89 19.05
CA LEU A 287 -14.68 14.60 20.12
C LEU A 287 -13.78 15.76 20.57
N THR A 288 -13.96 16.94 19.98
CA THR A 288 -13.35 18.17 20.47
C THR A 288 -14.28 18.76 21.52
N GLY A 289 -14.22 18.23 22.75
CA GLY A 289 -15.09 18.65 23.84
C GLY A 289 -14.61 18.15 25.21
N ARG A 290 -13.84 19.02 25.89
CA ARG A 290 -13.62 19.11 27.35
C ARG A 290 -13.61 17.82 28.17
N GLU A 291 -12.41 17.42 28.61
CA GLU A 291 -12.18 16.87 29.95
C GLU A 291 -10.70 17.08 30.36
N GLU A 292 -10.32 18.34 30.58
CA GLU A 292 -9.28 18.64 31.57
C GLU A 292 -9.94 18.69 32.95
N LYS A 293 -9.29 18.05 33.95
CA LYS A 293 -9.75 17.67 35.30
C LYS A 293 -10.43 16.30 35.26
N VAL A 294 -9.87 15.21 35.80
CA VAL A 294 -9.38 15.06 37.17
C VAL A 294 -8.28 13.98 37.23
N TRP A 295 -7.03 14.38 37.49
CA TRP A 295 -6.03 13.51 38.12
C TRP A 295 -5.65 14.13 39.46
N GLY A 296 -6.60 14.11 40.38
CA GLY A 296 -6.39 14.36 41.79
C GLY A 296 -6.51 13.05 42.56
N GLU A 297 -5.39 12.66 43.19
CA GLU A 297 -5.33 11.82 44.38
C GLU A 297 -5.82 10.36 44.28
N ARG A 298 -4.84 9.46 44.18
CA ARG A 298 -4.72 8.31 45.10
C ARG A 298 -3.29 7.77 45.09
N ARG A 299 -2.44 8.40 45.89
CA ARG A 299 -1.31 7.72 46.56
C ARG A 299 -1.80 7.31 47.94
N ARG A 300 -1.87 6.01 48.21
CA ARG A 300 -1.44 5.37 49.46
C ARG A 300 -0.97 3.97 49.10
#